data_AF-A0A496REW3-F1
#
_entry.id   AF-A0A496REW3-F1
#
_cell.length_a   1.000
_cell.length_b   1.000
_cell.length_c   1.000
_cell.angle_alpha   90.00
_cell.angle_beta   90.00
_cell.angle_gamma   90.00
#
_symmetry.space_group_name_H-M   'P 1'
#
loop_
_entity.id
_entity.type
_entity.pdbx_description
1 polymer ?
#
loop_
_entity_poly.entity_id
_entity_poly.type
_entity_poly.pdbx_seq_one_letter_code
_entity_poly.pdbx_strand_id
1 'polypeptide(L)' 'MKICRKNNAEQCEPFIYKDKNISTSMSIDGRIRASSTISGEIGVRVIVDGKEGFSYTSSINQGDIKKAVKKQLT' A
#
# COMPACT_ATOMS: atom_id res chain seq x y z
N MET A 1 7.74 -2.62 -16.47
CA MET A 1 7.43 -1.16 -16.38
C MET A 1 8.52 -0.34 -17.06
N LYS A 2 8.23 0.38 -18.15
CA LYS A 2 9.23 1.23 -18.84
C LYS A 2 9.77 2.37 -17.96
N ILE A 3 9.01 2.83 -16.97
CA ILE A 3 9.38 3.99 -16.15
C ILE A 3 10.50 3.70 -15.15
N CYS A 4 10.49 2.55 -14.49
CA CYS A 4 11.55 2.21 -13.52
C CYS A 4 12.86 1.89 -14.25
N ARG A 5 12.80 1.22 -15.41
CA ARG A 5 13.97 1.01 -16.28
C ARG A 5 14.62 2.30 -16.76
N LYS A 6 13.82 3.35 -17.04
CA LYS A 6 14.33 4.67 -17.45
C LYS A 6 15.04 5.43 -16.33
N ASN A 7 14.79 5.06 -15.08
CA ASN A 7 15.36 5.70 -13.89
C ASN A 7 16.32 4.76 -13.15
N ASN A 8 16.89 3.77 -13.85
CA ASN A 8 17.84 2.80 -13.29
C ASN A 8 17.38 2.10 -12.00
N ALA A 9 16.07 1.90 -11.83
CA ALA A 9 15.56 1.19 -10.67
C ALA A 9 15.94 -0.29 -10.75
N GLU A 10 16.59 -0.77 -9.69
CA GLU A 10 16.96 -2.16 -9.47
C GLU A 10 15.71 -3.04 -9.26
N GLN A 11 14.74 -2.50 -8.51
CA GLN A 11 13.47 -3.17 -8.22
C GLN A 11 12.31 -2.19 -8.34
N CYS A 12 11.17 -2.69 -8.83
CA CYS A 12 9.95 -1.92 -8.96
C CYS A 12 8.75 -2.87 -8.87
N GLU A 13 8.18 -2.96 -7.67
CA GLU A 13 7.23 -4.01 -7.31
C GLU A 13 5.96 -3.41 -6.70
N PRO A 14 4.84 -3.44 -7.43
CA PRO A 14 3.53 -3.23 -6.85
C PRO A 14 3.07 -4.53 -6.15
N PHE A 15 2.55 -4.40 -4.93
CA PHE A 15 1.95 -5.50 -4.18
C PHE A 15 0.59 -5.06 -3.62
N ILE A 16 -0.34 -6.00 -3.48
CA ILE A 16 -1.68 -5.73 -2.95
C ILE A 16 -1.69 -6.15 -1.48
N TYR A 17 -2.08 -5.22 -0.61
CA TYR A 17 -2.32 -5.46 0.80
C TYR A 17 -3.82 -5.39 1.06
N LYS A 18 -4.37 -6.43 1.68
CA LYS A 18 -5.76 -6.45 2.13
C LYS A 18 -5.82 -7.00 3.53
N ASP A 19 -6.37 -6.21 4.43
CA ASP A 19 -6.48 -6.56 5.83
C ASP A 19 -7.92 -6.39 6.32
N LYS A 20 -8.32 -7.28 7.22
CA LYS A 20 -9.64 -7.28 7.84
C LYS A 20 -9.44 -7.33 9.35
N ASN A 21 -9.71 -6.21 9.99
CA ASN A 21 -9.67 -6.09 11.43
C ASN A 21 -11.08 -6.23 12.00
N ILE A 22 -11.25 -7.18 12.90
CA ILE A 22 -12.47 -7.36 13.70
C ILE A 22 -12.09 -7.10 15.15
N SER A 23 -12.75 -6.14 15.80
CA SER A 23 -12.56 -5.85 17.21
C SER A 23 -13.87 -6.00 17.96
N THR A 24 -13.83 -6.63 19.12
CA THR A 24 -14.96 -6.77 20.02
C THR A 24 -14.53 -6.38 21.43
N SER A 25 -15.35 -5.60 22.11
CA SER A 25 -15.13 -5.17 23.50
C SER A 25 -16.42 -5.29 24.28
N MET A 26 -16.30 -5.53 25.58
CA MET A 26 -17.41 -5.58 26.51
C MET A 26 -17.15 -4.59 27.64
N SER A 27 -18.12 -3.73 27.90
CA SER A 27 -18.12 -2.81 29.03
C SER A 27 -18.40 -3.57 30.35
N ILE A 28 -18.02 -2.98 31.48
CA ILE A 28 -18.30 -3.54 32.82
C ILE A 28 -19.81 -3.75 33.08
N ASP A 29 -20.67 -2.94 32.45
CA ASP A 29 -22.13 -3.06 32.53
C ASP A 29 -22.72 -4.12 31.56
N GLY A 30 -21.86 -4.92 30.91
CA GLY A 30 -22.25 -5.99 29.99
C GLY A 30 -22.58 -5.54 28.57
N ARG A 31 -22.45 -4.24 28.23
CA ARG A 31 -22.67 -3.78 26.85
C ARG A 31 -21.55 -4.26 25.93
N ILE A 32 -21.93 -4.92 24.84
CA ILE A 32 -21.00 -5.40 23.82
C ILE A 32 -20.92 -4.39 22.68
N ARG A 33 -19.70 -4.09 22.22
CA ARG A 33 -19.44 -3.33 20.99
C ARG A 33 -18.55 -4.16 20.08
N ALA A 34 -18.94 -4.27 18.81
CA ALA A 34 -18.14 -4.88 17.77
C ALA A 34 -17.92 -3.89 16.62
N SER A 35 -16.73 -3.90 16.04
CA SER A 35 -16.40 -3.17 14.82
C SER A 35 -15.66 -4.08 13.84
N SER A 36 -15.87 -3.84 12.55
CA SER A 36 -15.17 -4.53 11.47
C SER A 36 -14.70 -3.50 10.47
N THR A 37 -13.40 -3.50 10.20
CA THR A 37 -12.76 -2.63 9.22
C THR A 37 -12.08 -3.49 8.17
N ILE A 38 -12.32 -3.18 6.89
CA ILE A 38 -11.58 -3.76 5.77
C ILE A 38 -10.73 -2.64 5.17
N SER A 39 -9.41 -2.80 5.18
CA SER A 39 -8.48 -1.92 4.47
C SER A 39 -7.91 -2.67 3.28
N GLY A 40 -7.84 -1.99 2.14
CA GLY A 40 -7.27 -2.53 0.90
C GLY A 40 -6.44 -1.45 0.24
N GLU A 41 -5.16 -1.73 0.05
CA GLU A 41 -4.19 -0.80 -0.53
C GLU A 41 -3.26 -1.52 -1.50
N ILE A 42 -2.66 -0.76 -2.40
CA ILE A 42 -1.60 -1.19 -3.26
C ILE A 42 -0.34 -0.48 -2.81
N GLY A 43 0.57 -1.24 -2.23
CA GLY A 43 1.92 -0.78 -1.94
C GLY A 43 2.77 -0.83 -3.20
N VAL A 44 3.70 0.10 -3.32
CA VAL A 44 4.71 0.13 -4.37
C VAL A 44 6.06 0.27 -3.70
N ARG A 45 6.91 -0.74 -3.90
CA ARG A 45 8.32 -0.71 -3.53
C ARG A 45 9.16 -0.37 -4.75
N VAL A 46 10.08 0.58 -4.59
CA VAL A 46 11.05 0.94 -5.62
C VAL A 46 12.44 0.97 -4.99
N ILE A 47 13.43 0.40 -5.66
CA ILE A 47 14.84 0.46 -5.22
C ILE A 47 15.66 1.12 -6.33
N VAL A 48 16.39 2.19 -5.98
CA VAL A 48 17.30 2.92 -6.88
C VAL A 48 18.60 3.19 -6.12
N ASP A 49 19.74 2.79 -6.70
CA ASP A 49 21.07 2.94 -6.09
C ASP A 49 21.14 2.39 -4.64
N GLY A 50 20.55 1.21 -4.43
CA GLY A 50 20.42 0.56 -3.11
C GLY A 50 19.50 1.27 -2.10
N LYS A 51 18.86 2.39 -2.47
CA LYS A 51 17.90 3.11 -1.62
C LYS A 51 16.48 2.66 -1.91
N GLU A 52 15.76 2.36 -0.84
CA GLU A 52 14.40 1.87 -0.89
C GLU A 52 13.38 2.98 -0.66
N GLY A 53 12.38 3.06 -1.55
CA GLY A 53 11.25 3.98 -1.46
C GLY A 53 9.93 3.24 -1.47
N PHE A 54 8.98 3.72 -0.69
CA PHE A 54 7.63 3.16 -0.59
C PHE A 54 6.54 4.19 -0.83
N SER A 55 5.53 3.80 -1.59
CA SER A 55 4.29 4.57 -1.73
C SER A 55 3.08 3.66 -1.73
N TYR A 56 1.91 4.24 -1.50
CA TYR A 56 0.65 3.52 -1.41
C TYR A 56 -0.41 4.20 -2.29
N THR A 57 -1.35 3.42 -2.81
CA THR A 57 -2.58 3.92 -3.43
C THR A 57 -3.73 2.98 -3.10
N SER A 58 -4.92 3.52 -2.87
CA SER A 58 -6.16 2.74 -2.69
C SER A 58 -6.80 2.33 -4.02
N SER A 59 -6.22 2.73 -5.15
CA SER A 59 -6.78 2.54 -6.50
C SER A 59 -5.96 1.51 -7.30
N ILE A 60 -6.63 0.47 -7.81
CA ILE A 60 -6.04 -0.50 -8.74
C ILE A 60 -5.88 0.03 -10.16
N ASN A 61 -6.30 1.27 -10.41
CA ASN A 61 -6.14 1.89 -11.71
C ASN A 61 -4.65 2.03 -12.07
N GLN A 62 -4.29 1.56 -13.26
CA GLN A 62 -2.92 1.59 -13.77
C GLN A 62 -2.30 3.00 -13.72
N GLY A 63 -3.09 4.06 -13.93
CA GLY A 63 -2.65 5.45 -13.86
C GLY A 63 -2.20 5.86 -12.46
N ASP A 64 -2.94 5.45 -11.43
CA ASP A 64 -2.63 5.80 -10.04
C ASP A 64 -1.44 5.01 -9.51
N ILE A 65 -1.32 3.73 -9.89
CA ILE A 65 -0.11 2.93 -9.62
C ILE A 65 1.11 3.58 -10.27
N LYS A 66 1.01 4.05 -11.52
CA LYS A 66 2.12 4.76 -12.19
C LYS A 66 2.50 6.06 -11.47
N LYS A 67 1.54 6.79 -10.90
CA LYS A 67 1.83 8.00 -10.09
C LYS A 67 2.54 7.63 -8.79
N ALA A 68 2.08 6.59 -8.11
CA ALA A 68 2.70 6.08 -6.88
C ALA A 68 4.16 5.67 -7.12
N VAL A 69 4.43 4.99 -8.24
CA VAL A 69 5.78 4.63 -8.69
C VAL A 69 6.63 5.86 -8.97
N LYS A 70 6.11 6.84 -9.72
CA LYS A 70 6.84 8.08 -10.04
C LYS A 70 7.31 8.82 -8.80
N LYS A 71 6.50 8.84 -7.75
CA LYS A 71 6.83 9.53 -6.49
C LYS A 71 8.11 9.00 -5.83
N GLN A 72 8.46 7.73 -6.07
CA GLN A 72 9.62 7.07 -5.48
C GLN A 72 10.82 6.95 -6.45
N LEU A 73 10.70 7.51 -7.66
CA LEU A 73 11.77 7.54 -8.67
C LEU A 73 12.44 8.92 -8.80
N THR A 74 12.05 9.87 -7.94
CA THR A 74 12.60 11.24 -7.87
C THR A 74 13.37 11.43 -6.58
#